data_AF-A0A3Q9VXL2-F1
#
_entry.id   AF-A0A3Q9VXL2-F1
#
_cell.length_a   1.000
_cell.length_b   1.000
_cell.length_c   1.000
_cell.angle_alpha   90.00
_cell.angle_beta   90.00
_cell.angle_gamma   90.00
#
_symmetry.space_group_name_H-M   'P 1'
#
loop_
_entity.id
_entity.type
_entity.pdbx_description
1 polymer ?
#
loop_
_entity_poly.entity_id
_entity_poly.type
_entity_poly.pdbx_seq_one_letter_code
_entity_poly.pdbx_strand_id
1 'polypeptide(L)'
;VCFCNPGACQWFLQLSNNDIRDQYAAGHICSDYNDLIDGLPTGAIRVSFGYMTRKEDVDKIISMIRECYLASYEERLQHMDIDKLPKALKHIPEKLKPQLKEICIYPLKSCAAFKITGSWPLSVTGFLYDRCWMIVNAAGMPITQKHETRLCLIKPIINQQRGVMEITFPNMRSVYVNLEIESEQINTVNTSLCQSKVCDDLVSGYDCGDEVAFWL
;
A
#
# COMPACT_ATOMS: atom_id res chain seq x y z
N VAL A 1 -0.09 16.37 9.19
CA VAL A 1 -0.24 17.84 9.43
C VAL A 1 -0.50 18.60 8.13
N CYS A 2 -1.38 19.61 8.11
CA CYS A 2 -1.61 20.51 6.95
C CYS A 2 -0.32 21.23 6.48
N PHE A 3 0.49 20.60 5.63
CA PHE A 3 1.72 21.16 5.04
C PHE A 3 2.66 21.78 6.10
N CYS A 4 2.91 21.03 7.17
CA CYS A 4 3.71 21.44 8.32
C CYS A 4 3.20 22.70 9.05
N ASN A 5 1.93 23.09 8.84
CA ASN A 5 1.24 24.15 9.55
C ASN A 5 -0.02 23.59 10.27
N PRO A 6 0.12 23.14 11.53
CA PRO A 6 -1.01 22.57 12.27
C PRO A 6 -2.13 23.59 12.54
N GLY A 7 -1.80 24.88 12.64
CA GLY A 7 -2.78 25.95 12.82
C GLY A 7 -3.75 26.11 11.65
N ALA A 8 -3.34 25.75 10.42
CA ALA A 8 -4.23 25.74 9.28
C ALA A 8 -5.32 24.66 9.42
N CYS A 9 -4.92 23.42 9.74
CA CYS A 9 -5.87 22.34 10.02
C CYS A 9 -6.79 22.71 11.19
N GLN A 10 -6.23 23.27 12.26
CA GLN A 10 -6.99 23.72 13.42
C GLN A 10 -8.11 24.69 13.03
N TRP A 11 -7.77 25.72 12.24
CA TRP A 11 -8.72 26.74 11.82
C TRP A 11 -9.79 26.19 10.86
N PHE A 12 -9.39 25.45 9.83
CA PHE A 12 -10.30 24.94 8.81
C PHE A 12 -11.26 23.85 9.34
N LEU A 13 -10.77 22.97 10.21
CA LEU A 13 -11.56 21.88 10.79
C LEU A 13 -12.19 22.25 12.13
N GLN A 14 -12.04 23.51 12.57
CA GLN A 14 -12.57 24.02 13.83
C GLN A 14 -12.14 23.20 15.05
N LEU A 15 -10.90 22.73 15.05
CA LEU A 15 -10.34 21.95 16.15
C LEU A 15 -10.04 22.85 17.35
N SER A 16 -10.31 22.34 18.54
CA SER A 16 -9.93 22.99 19.79
C SER A 16 -8.42 22.91 20.02
N ASN A 17 -7.92 23.73 20.95
CA ASN A 17 -6.52 23.63 21.38
C ASN A 17 -6.21 22.29 22.06
N ASN A 18 -7.22 21.59 22.59
CA ASN A 18 -7.02 20.27 23.18
C ASN A 18 -6.86 19.22 22.09
N ASP A 19 -7.69 19.24 21.05
CA ASP A 19 -7.57 18.31 19.92
C ASP A 19 -6.18 18.36 19.28
N ILE A 20 -5.59 19.57 19.12
CA ILE A 20 -4.23 19.72 18.61
C ILE A 20 -3.17 19.13 19.56
N ARG A 21 -3.36 19.25 20.88
CA ARG A 21 -2.47 18.64 21.88
C ARG A 21 -2.59 17.13 21.88
N ASP A 22 -3.80 16.61 21.74
CA ASP A 22 -4.08 15.17 21.70
C ASP A 22 -3.49 14.57 20.43
N GLN A 23 -3.62 15.23 19.28
CA GLN A 23 -2.94 14.86 18.04
C GLN A 23 -1.41 14.83 18.22
N TYR A 24 -0.83 15.85 18.86
CA TYR A 24 0.60 15.88 19.14
C TYR A 24 1.03 14.74 20.09
N ALA A 25 0.24 14.48 21.14
CA ALA A 25 0.48 13.39 22.09
C ALA A 25 0.36 12.00 21.44
N ALA A 26 -0.50 11.86 20.44
CA ALA A 26 -0.62 10.67 19.59
C ALA A 26 0.55 10.51 18.60
N GLY A 27 1.52 11.43 18.61
CA GLY A 27 2.71 11.39 17.76
C GLY A 27 2.52 11.98 16.36
N HIS A 28 1.48 12.80 16.16
CA HIS A 28 1.22 13.42 14.86
C HIS A 28 2.31 14.40 14.45
N ILE A 29 2.92 14.17 13.29
CA ILE A 29 3.97 15.03 12.72
C ILE A 29 3.72 15.32 11.23
N CYS A 30 4.55 16.19 10.65
CA CYS A 30 4.48 16.46 9.21
C CYS A 30 5.02 15.24 8.43
N SER A 31 4.28 14.82 7.40
CA SER A 31 4.63 13.67 6.53
C SER A 31 4.58 12.29 7.21
N ASP A 32 3.88 12.15 8.33
CA ASP A 32 3.53 10.84 8.86
C ASP A 32 2.40 10.17 8.05
N TYR A 33 2.01 8.97 8.47
CA TYR A 33 0.93 8.17 7.89
C TYR A 33 -0.38 8.28 8.69
N ASN A 34 -0.49 9.23 9.63
CA ASN A 34 -1.65 9.38 10.50
C ASN A 34 -2.68 10.31 9.86
N ASP A 35 -3.39 9.84 8.84
CA ASP A 35 -4.37 10.66 8.11
C ASP A 35 -5.62 11.01 8.95
N LEU A 36 -5.94 10.16 9.93
CA LEU A 36 -7.07 10.29 10.84
C LEU A 36 -6.62 10.07 12.29
N ILE A 37 -7.01 10.95 13.20
CA ILE A 37 -6.88 10.76 14.65
C ILE A 37 -8.27 10.91 15.26
N ASP A 38 -8.76 9.86 15.91
CA ASP A 38 -10.13 9.75 16.44
C ASP A 38 -11.22 10.06 15.39
N GLY A 39 -10.96 9.65 14.14
CA GLY A 39 -11.86 9.88 13.00
C GLY A 39 -11.81 11.31 12.44
N LEU A 40 -11.01 12.21 13.03
CA LEU A 40 -10.81 13.57 12.52
C LEU A 40 -9.64 13.60 11.53
N PRO A 41 -9.80 14.22 10.36
CA PRO A 41 -8.72 14.39 9.40
C PRO A 41 -7.64 15.32 9.96
N THR A 42 -6.39 15.00 9.71
CA THR A 42 -5.24 15.69 10.31
C THR A 42 -4.32 16.33 9.26
N GLY A 43 -4.74 16.28 8.00
CA GLY A 43 -3.99 16.70 6.82
C GLY A 43 -4.88 17.38 5.78
N ALA A 44 -4.26 17.76 4.66
CA ALA A 44 -4.92 18.41 3.56
C ALA A 44 -4.34 17.95 2.23
N ILE A 45 -5.18 17.94 1.19
CA ILE A 45 -4.76 17.69 -0.19
C ILE A 45 -4.58 19.05 -0.87
N ARG A 46 -3.44 19.26 -1.52
CA ARG A 46 -3.15 20.48 -2.29
C ARG A 46 -3.05 20.15 -3.77
N VAL A 47 -3.87 20.82 -4.56
CA VAL A 47 -3.78 20.83 -6.02
C VAL A 47 -3.11 22.13 -6.46
N SER A 48 -2.14 22.06 -7.37
CA SER A 48 -1.44 23.22 -7.92
C SER A 48 -1.67 23.30 -9.42
N PHE A 49 -1.97 24.51 -9.90
CA PHE A 49 -2.32 24.77 -11.29
C PHE A 49 -1.20 25.54 -11.99
N GLY A 50 -0.85 25.11 -13.20
CA GLY A 50 0.11 25.81 -14.05
C GLY A 50 -0.53 26.99 -14.79
N TYR A 51 0.29 27.87 -15.36
CA TYR A 51 -0.15 29.08 -16.06
C TYR A 51 -1.23 28.84 -17.13
N MET A 52 -1.15 27.72 -17.86
CA MET A 52 -2.09 27.40 -18.94
C MET A 52 -3.39 26.72 -18.47
N THR A 53 -3.57 26.54 -17.16
CA THR A 53 -4.78 25.90 -16.60
C THR A 53 -5.98 26.81 -16.84
N ARG A 54 -7.02 26.26 -17.45
CA ARG A 54 -8.29 26.96 -17.64
C ARG A 54 -9.25 26.62 -16.52
N LYS A 55 -10.26 27.47 -16.31
CA LYS A 55 -11.35 27.19 -15.36
C LYS A 55 -11.98 25.82 -15.61
N GLU A 56 -12.17 25.45 -16.87
CA GLU A 56 -12.71 24.15 -17.27
C GLU A 56 -11.87 22.96 -16.77
N ASP A 57 -10.55 23.11 -16.66
CA ASP A 57 -9.67 22.06 -16.11
C ASP A 57 -9.82 21.93 -14.60
N VAL A 58 -9.99 23.06 -13.90
CA VAL A 58 -10.31 23.10 -12.46
C VAL A 58 -11.67 22.44 -12.20
N ASP A 59 -12.68 22.79 -13.01
CA ASP A 59 -14.02 22.25 -12.90
C ASP A 59 -14.02 20.72 -13.10
N LYS A 60 -13.21 20.19 -14.01
CA LYS A 60 -13.02 18.73 -14.19
C LYS A 60 -12.46 18.05 -12.95
N ILE A 61 -11.47 18.66 -12.28
CA ILE A 61 -10.91 18.10 -11.03
C ILE A 61 -11.95 18.11 -9.92
N ILE A 62 -12.71 19.21 -9.79
CA ILE A 62 -13.80 19.30 -8.80
C ILE A 62 -14.87 18.24 -9.10
N SER A 63 -15.25 18.07 -10.37
CA SER A 63 -16.20 17.03 -10.79
C SER A 63 -15.68 15.64 -10.45
N MET A 64 -14.41 15.35 -10.73
CA MET A 64 -13.78 14.08 -10.39
C MET A 64 -13.78 13.82 -8.87
N ILE A 65 -13.48 14.81 -8.03
CA ILE A 65 -13.56 14.65 -6.57
C ILE A 65 -14.99 14.30 -6.15
N ARG A 66 -15.97 15.02 -6.68
CA ARG A 66 -17.39 14.80 -6.37
C ARG A 66 -17.85 13.42 -6.81
N GLU A 67 -17.58 13.04 -8.06
CA GLU A 67 -18.03 11.80 -8.67
C GLU A 67 -17.29 10.58 -8.12
N CYS A 68 -16.01 10.67 -7.78
CA CYS A 68 -15.23 9.51 -7.34
C CYS A 68 -15.24 9.29 -5.83
N TYR A 69 -15.34 10.35 -5.02
CA TYR A 69 -15.13 10.28 -3.57
C TYR A 69 -16.34 10.72 -2.74
N LEU A 70 -17.22 11.58 -3.27
CA LEU A 70 -18.40 12.05 -2.54
C LEU A 70 -19.70 11.36 -2.98
N ALA A 71 -19.74 10.83 -4.20
CA ALA A 71 -20.87 10.06 -4.69
C ALA A 71 -21.00 8.73 -3.96
N SER A 72 -22.24 8.27 -3.78
CA SER A 72 -22.51 6.98 -3.17
C SER A 72 -21.90 5.83 -3.97
N TYR A 73 -21.78 4.65 -3.38
CA TYR A 73 -21.35 3.47 -4.12
C TYR A 73 -22.29 3.18 -5.31
N GLU A 74 -23.59 3.32 -5.10
CA GLU A 74 -24.63 3.11 -6.11
C GLU A 74 -24.49 4.12 -7.26
N GLU A 75 -24.32 5.40 -6.96
CA GLU A 75 -24.10 6.47 -7.95
C GLU A 75 -22.84 6.21 -8.78
N ARG A 76 -21.74 5.80 -8.14
CA ARG A 76 -20.48 5.48 -8.84
C ARG A 76 -20.61 4.28 -9.77
N LEU A 77 -21.36 3.27 -9.37
CA LEU A 77 -21.69 2.15 -10.25
C LEU A 77 -22.56 2.58 -11.44
N GLN A 78 -23.46 3.54 -11.25
CA GLN A 78 -24.27 4.11 -12.34
C GLN A 78 -23.41 4.87 -13.35
N HIS A 79 -22.29 5.49 -12.97
CA HIS A 79 -21.36 6.10 -13.94
C HIS A 79 -20.72 5.10 -14.91
N MET A 80 -20.79 3.80 -14.62
CA MET A 80 -20.47 2.73 -15.57
C MET A 80 -21.62 2.48 -16.56
N ASP A 81 -22.51 3.46 -16.75
CA ASP A 81 -23.72 3.33 -17.55
C ASP A 81 -23.40 3.02 -19.01
N ILE A 82 -23.79 1.82 -19.40
CA ILE A 82 -23.77 1.35 -20.77
C ILE A 82 -24.62 2.27 -21.67
N ASP A 83 -25.59 3.00 -21.12
CA ASP A 83 -26.50 3.83 -21.90
C ASP A 83 -25.84 5.03 -22.60
N LYS A 84 -24.68 5.48 -22.10
CA LYS A 84 -23.85 6.53 -22.74
C LYS A 84 -22.94 6.00 -23.85
N LEU A 85 -22.90 4.68 -24.09
CA LEU A 85 -22.14 4.12 -25.19
C LEU A 85 -22.76 4.52 -26.54
N PRO A 86 -21.92 4.84 -27.55
CA PRO A 86 -22.38 4.98 -28.93
C PRO A 86 -23.26 3.79 -29.33
N LYS A 87 -24.29 3.99 -30.17
CA LYS A 87 -25.21 2.92 -30.60
C LYS A 87 -24.49 1.67 -31.15
N ALA A 88 -23.33 1.87 -31.77
CA ALA A 88 -22.45 0.81 -32.27
C ALA A 88 -21.79 -0.05 -31.17
N LEU A 89 -21.85 0.34 -29.90
CA LEU A 89 -21.27 -0.38 -28.76
C LEU A 89 -22.36 -0.86 -27.76
N LYS A 90 -23.62 -0.46 -27.96
CA LYS A 90 -24.77 -0.86 -27.12
C LYS A 90 -25.15 -2.33 -27.19
N HIS A 91 -24.60 -3.11 -28.13
CA HIS A 91 -24.74 -4.58 -28.20
C HIS A 91 -23.57 -5.33 -27.54
N ILE A 92 -22.56 -4.61 -27.02
CA ILE A 92 -21.43 -5.10 -26.23
C ILE A 92 -21.54 -4.80 -24.70
N PRO A 93 -22.72 -4.57 -24.06
CA PRO A 93 -22.79 -4.11 -22.66
C PRO A 93 -22.09 -5.01 -21.65
N GLU A 94 -22.30 -6.33 -21.75
CA GLU A 94 -21.73 -7.27 -20.77
C GLU A 94 -20.20 -7.35 -20.84
N LYS A 95 -19.62 -7.07 -22.01
CA LYS A 95 -18.17 -7.00 -22.22
C LYS A 95 -17.54 -5.70 -21.73
N LEU A 96 -18.36 -4.67 -21.45
CA LEU A 96 -17.91 -3.34 -21.04
C LEU A 96 -18.08 -3.09 -19.54
N LYS A 97 -18.77 -3.98 -18.82
CA LYS A 97 -18.72 -4.00 -17.37
C LYS A 97 -17.26 -4.23 -16.93
N PRO A 98 -16.72 -3.44 -15.98
CA PRO A 98 -15.40 -3.72 -15.44
C PRO A 98 -15.37 -5.14 -14.89
N GLN A 99 -14.47 -5.94 -15.45
CA GLN A 99 -14.20 -7.28 -14.95
C GLN A 99 -12.89 -7.25 -14.20
N LEU A 100 -12.89 -7.84 -13.01
CA LEU A 100 -11.64 -8.12 -12.32
C LEU A 100 -10.87 -9.13 -13.16
N LYS A 101 -9.81 -8.66 -13.82
CA LYS A 101 -8.98 -9.50 -14.69
C LYS A 101 -7.97 -10.32 -13.90
N GLU A 102 -7.32 -9.69 -12.93
CA GLU A 102 -6.25 -10.28 -12.15
C GLU A 102 -6.09 -9.50 -10.84
N ILE A 103 -5.87 -10.21 -9.73
CA ILE A 103 -5.35 -9.62 -8.49
C ILE A 103 -3.91 -10.10 -8.35
N CYS A 104 -3.04 -9.16 -8.03
CA CYS A 104 -1.65 -9.43 -7.72
C CYS A 104 -1.32 -8.82 -6.37
N ILE A 105 -0.63 -9.60 -5.54
CA ILE A 105 0.02 -9.09 -4.33
C ILE A 105 1.53 -9.10 -4.53
N TYR A 106 2.25 -8.37 -3.70
CA TYR A 106 3.69 -8.27 -3.72
C TYR A 106 4.25 -8.60 -2.35
N PRO A 107 4.35 -9.90 -2.01
CA PRO A 107 4.78 -10.33 -0.68
C PRO A 107 6.13 -9.72 -0.29
N LEU A 108 7.08 -9.76 -1.22
CA LEU A 108 8.41 -9.21 -1.05
C LEU A 108 8.49 -7.81 -1.69
N LYS A 109 8.83 -6.79 -0.88
CA LYS A 109 9.01 -5.41 -1.33
C LYS A 109 10.01 -5.36 -2.49
N SER A 110 9.69 -4.54 -3.50
CA SER A 110 10.54 -4.32 -4.70
C SER A 110 10.70 -5.52 -5.65
N CYS A 111 10.11 -6.67 -5.35
CA CYS A 111 10.23 -7.90 -6.14
C CYS A 111 9.00 -8.13 -7.03
N ALA A 112 8.99 -9.25 -7.78
CA ALA A 112 7.89 -9.58 -8.69
C ALA A 112 6.58 -9.82 -7.96
N ALA A 113 5.47 -9.67 -8.69
CA ALA A 113 4.13 -9.90 -8.17
C ALA A 113 3.81 -11.40 -8.09
N PHE A 114 3.09 -11.79 -7.04
CA PHE A 114 2.40 -13.07 -6.94
C PHE A 114 0.96 -12.92 -7.43
N LYS A 115 0.60 -13.70 -8.45
CA LYS A 115 -0.73 -13.68 -9.06
C LYS A 115 -1.68 -14.57 -8.29
N ILE A 116 -2.78 -13.99 -7.82
CA ILE A 116 -3.83 -14.72 -7.12
C ILE A 116 -4.72 -15.40 -8.17
N THR A 117 -4.89 -16.72 -8.05
CA THR A 117 -5.71 -17.53 -8.98
C THR A 117 -7.14 -17.80 -8.47
N GLY A 118 -7.43 -17.49 -7.20
CA GLY A 118 -8.71 -17.77 -6.56
C GLY A 118 -9.08 -16.70 -5.52
N SER A 119 -9.75 -17.10 -4.45
CA SER A 119 -9.99 -16.21 -3.31
C SER A 119 -8.71 -15.96 -2.52
N TRP A 120 -8.58 -14.76 -1.96
CA TRP A 120 -7.46 -14.42 -1.07
C TRP A 120 -7.96 -13.74 0.21
N PRO A 121 -7.42 -14.08 1.39
CA PRO A 121 -7.85 -13.46 2.64
C PRO A 121 -7.50 -11.98 2.71
N LEU A 122 -8.32 -11.22 3.42
CA LEU A 122 -8.03 -9.84 3.82
C LEU A 122 -7.57 -9.80 5.28
N SER A 123 -6.54 -9.01 5.54
CA SER A 123 -6.09 -8.57 6.86
C SER A 123 -6.55 -7.13 7.11
N VAL A 124 -6.28 -6.61 8.32
CA VAL A 124 -6.55 -5.22 8.67
C VAL A 124 -5.77 -4.22 7.81
N THR A 125 -4.67 -4.65 7.17
CA THR A 125 -3.79 -3.80 6.34
C THR A 125 -3.97 -4.03 4.83
N GLY A 126 -4.83 -4.95 4.40
CA GLY A 126 -5.06 -5.23 2.98
C GLY A 126 -5.15 -6.72 2.67
N PHE A 127 -4.62 -7.15 1.52
CA PHE A 127 -4.53 -8.59 1.23
C PHE A 127 -3.52 -9.26 2.15
N LEU A 128 -3.86 -10.43 2.68
CA LEU A 128 -2.95 -11.20 3.54
C LEU A 128 -1.61 -11.40 2.83
N TYR A 129 -0.50 -11.20 3.55
CA TYR A 129 0.87 -11.31 3.05
C TYR A 129 1.33 -10.24 2.05
N ASP A 130 0.51 -9.25 1.68
CA ASP A 130 0.97 -8.17 0.80
C ASP A 130 1.96 -7.24 1.53
N ARG A 131 3.13 -7.01 0.94
CA ARG A 131 4.21 -6.17 1.48
C ARG A 131 4.72 -6.56 2.87
N CYS A 132 4.56 -7.81 3.29
CA CYS A 132 5.01 -8.26 4.60
C CYS A 132 6.52 -8.54 4.72
N TRP A 133 7.25 -8.66 3.60
CA TRP A 133 8.70 -8.89 3.61
C TRP A 133 9.47 -7.82 2.84
N MET A 134 10.74 -7.63 3.20
CA MET A 134 11.68 -6.77 2.48
C MET A 134 13.09 -7.36 2.52
N ILE A 135 13.87 -7.09 1.48
CA ILE A 135 15.31 -7.36 1.48
C ILE A 135 16.01 -6.12 2.02
N VAL A 136 16.94 -6.31 2.95
CA VAL A 136 17.79 -5.24 3.49
C VAL A 136 19.26 -5.53 3.20
N ASN A 137 20.07 -4.48 3.16
CA ASN A 137 21.52 -4.63 3.08
C ASN A 137 22.13 -4.82 4.48
N ALA A 138 23.46 -4.99 4.55
CA ALA A 138 24.18 -5.15 5.81
C ALA A 138 24.05 -3.96 6.79
N ALA A 139 23.63 -2.78 6.31
CA ALA A 139 23.36 -1.61 7.14
C ALA A 139 21.89 -1.56 7.62
N GLY A 140 21.09 -2.60 7.35
CA GLY A 140 19.66 -2.65 7.68
C GLY A 140 18.78 -1.79 6.77
N MET A 141 19.31 -1.24 5.67
CA MET A 141 18.55 -0.38 4.77
C MET A 141 17.83 -1.21 3.69
N PRO A 142 16.54 -0.95 3.41
CA PRO A 142 15.80 -1.67 2.37
C PRO A 142 16.42 -1.50 0.99
N ILE A 143 16.63 -2.61 0.29
CA ILE A 143 17.02 -2.60 -1.12
C ILE A 143 15.77 -2.33 -1.97
N THR A 144 15.88 -1.39 -2.91
CA THR A 144 14.75 -0.98 -3.75
C THR A 144 15.00 -1.28 -5.22
N GLN A 145 13.92 -1.53 -5.96
CA GLN A 145 13.98 -1.80 -7.40
C GLN A 145 14.55 -0.61 -8.20
N LYS A 146 14.47 0.61 -7.66
CA LYS A 146 15.06 1.81 -8.27
C LYS A 146 16.59 1.75 -8.31
N HIS A 147 17.19 1.14 -7.30
CA HIS A 147 18.65 0.98 -7.20
C HIS A 147 19.12 -0.37 -7.75
N GLU A 148 18.38 -1.45 -7.47
CA GLU A 148 18.68 -2.79 -7.97
C GLU A 148 17.51 -3.33 -8.79
N THR A 149 17.57 -3.11 -10.11
CA THR A 149 16.46 -3.47 -11.02
C THR A 149 16.24 -4.97 -11.12
N ARG A 150 17.26 -5.81 -10.84
CA ARG A 150 17.14 -7.27 -10.92
C ARG A 150 16.24 -7.87 -9.85
N LEU A 151 15.88 -7.10 -8.80
CA LEU A 151 14.88 -7.53 -7.82
C LEU A 151 13.54 -7.91 -8.49
N CYS A 152 13.20 -7.33 -9.63
CA CYS A 152 11.99 -7.68 -10.39
C CYS A 152 11.98 -9.13 -10.91
N LEU A 153 13.12 -9.81 -10.93
CA LEU A 153 13.25 -11.20 -11.35
C LEU A 153 13.08 -12.19 -10.19
N ILE A 154 13.18 -11.71 -8.94
CA ILE A 154 12.86 -12.50 -7.75
C ILE A 154 11.35 -12.65 -7.69
N LYS A 155 10.86 -13.89 -7.78
CA LYS A 155 9.42 -14.20 -7.77
C LYS A 155 9.04 -14.95 -6.50
N PRO A 156 8.24 -14.32 -5.61
CA PRO A 156 7.63 -14.99 -4.48
C PRO A 156 6.40 -15.79 -4.91
N ILE A 157 6.24 -17.00 -4.36
CA ILE A 157 5.12 -17.91 -4.60
C ILE A 157 4.62 -18.37 -3.22
N ILE A 158 3.42 -17.96 -2.84
CA ILE A 158 2.85 -18.30 -1.54
C ILE A 158 2.09 -19.62 -1.64
N ASN A 159 2.43 -20.55 -0.75
CA ASN A 159 1.68 -21.79 -0.54
C ASN A 159 1.09 -21.81 0.87
N GLN A 160 -0.18 -21.39 0.98
CA GLN A 160 -0.89 -21.32 2.27
C GLN A 160 -1.07 -22.70 2.91
N GLN A 161 -1.29 -23.75 2.12
CA GLN A 161 -1.49 -25.11 2.64
C GLN A 161 -0.23 -25.68 3.28
N ARG A 162 0.94 -25.35 2.72
CA ARG A 162 2.24 -25.76 3.25
C ARG A 162 2.80 -24.79 4.28
N GLY A 163 2.16 -23.62 4.48
CA GLY A 163 2.66 -22.58 5.39
C GLY A 163 3.99 -21.96 4.95
N VAL A 164 4.32 -21.97 3.65
CA VAL A 164 5.62 -21.48 3.13
C VAL A 164 5.47 -20.54 1.94
N MET A 165 6.39 -19.57 1.84
CA MET A 165 6.67 -18.78 0.65
C MET A 165 7.91 -19.33 -0.04
N GLU A 166 7.76 -19.79 -1.28
CA GLU A 166 8.88 -20.13 -2.15
C GLU A 166 9.37 -18.86 -2.87
N ILE A 167 10.68 -18.63 -2.88
CA ILE A 167 11.32 -17.52 -3.58
C ILE A 167 12.17 -18.09 -4.70
N THR A 168 11.97 -17.59 -5.92
CA THR A 168 12.66 -18.08 -7.13
C THR A 168 13.39 -16.96 -7.86
N PHE A 169 14.49 -17.29 -8.52
CA PHE A 169 15.25 -16.41 -9.42
C PHE A 169 15.74 -17.22 -10.63
N PRO A 170 15.83 -16.64 -11.85
CA PRO A 170 16.26 -17.39 -13.03
C PRO A 170 17.58 -18.14 -12.83
N ASN A 171 17.56 -19.44 -13.15
CA ASN A 171 18.71 -20.35 -13.06
C ASN A 171 19.25 -20.60 -11.64
N MET A 172 18.47 -20.30 -10.60
CA MET A 172 18.80 -20.61 -9.21
C MET A 172 17.81 -21.63 -8.64
N ARG A 173 18.26 -22.46 -7.70
CA ARG A 173 17.35 -23.29 -6.91
C ARG A 173 16.50 -22.39 -6.02
N SER A 174 15.22 -22.71 -5.84
CA SER A 174 14.35 -21.94 -4.96
C SER A 174 14.79 -22.03 -3.49
N VAL A 175 14.50 -20.97 -2.74
CA VAL A 175 14.61 -20.93 -1.27
C VAL A 175 13.21 -20.77 -0.67
N TYR A 176 13.02 -21.18 0.59
CA TYR A 176 11.72 -21.17 1.25
C TYR A 176 11.75 -20.35 2.54
N VAL A 177 10.67 -19.62 2.79
CA VAL A 177 10.46 -18.83 4.02
C VAL A 177 9.15 -19.28 4.65
N ASN A 178 9.14 -19.56 5.95
CA ASN A 178 7.90 -19.90 6.66
C ASN A 178 6.97 -18.68 6.73
N LEU A 179 5.68 -18.89 6.48
CA LEU A 179 4.64 -17.85 6.55
C LEU A 179 4.20 -17.58 7.99
N GLU A 180 4.26 -18.61 8.83
CA GLU A 180 3.94 -18.54 10.25
C GLU A 180 5.25 -18.58 11.04
N ILE A 181 5.48 -17.53 11.84
CA ILE A 181 6.57 -17.52 12.82
C ILE A 181 5.97 -18.20 14.06
N GLU A 182 6.39 -19.44 14.36
CA GLU A 182 5.89 -20.18 15.52
C GLU A 182 6.11 -19.38 16.81
N SER A 183 5.03 -19.14 17.54
CA SER A 183 5.03 -18.45 18.84
C SER A 183 5.77 -19.24 19.93
N GLU A 184 6.12 -20.51 19.70
CA GLU A 184 6.83 -21.33 20.68
C GLU A 184 8.36 -21.05 20.73
N GLN A 185 8.91 -20.31 19.76
CA GLN A 185 10.29 -19.77 19.80
C GLN A 185 10.39 -18.38 20.45
N ILE A 186 9.34 -17.91 21.13
CA ILE A 186 9.37 -16.68 21.95
C ILE A 186 10.26 -16.84 23.19
N ASN A 187 10.62 -18.07 23.57
CA ASN A 187 11.59 -18.33 24.62
C ASN A 187 13.02 -18.50 24.05
N THR A 188 13.76 -17.40 24.03
CA THR A 188 15.23 -17.38 24.04
C THR A 188 15.93 -17.99 22.81
N VAL A 189 15.60 -17.50 21.62
CA VAL A 189 16.60 -17.42 20.54
C VAL A 189 16.76 -15.94 20.20
N ASN A 190 18.02 -15.50 20.11
CA ASN A 190 18.43 -14.22 19.57
C ASN A 190 17.96 -14.07 18.11
N THR A 191 16.65 -13.97 17.89
CA THR A 191 16.10 -13.50 16.62
C THR A 191 16.46 -12.03 16.55
N SER A 192 17.42 -11.70 15.68
CA SER A 192 17.88 -10.33 15.49
C SER A 192 16.70 -9.51 14.97
N LEU A 193 16.07 -8.77 15.88
CA LEU A 193 15.11 -7.76 15.49
C LEU A 193 15.86 -6.77 14.58
N CYS A 194 15.65 -6.85 13.28
CA CYS A 194 16.30 -5.96 12.34
C CYS A 194 15.58 -4.61 12.41
N GLN A 195 16.27 -3.58 12.91
CA GLN A 195 15.80 -2.21 12.80
C GLN A 195 16.16 -1.71 11.40
N SER A 196 15.14 -1.44 10.60
CA SER A 196 15.26 -0.90 9.26
C SER A 196 14.57 0.46 9.19
N LYS A 197 15.05 1.34 8.30
CA LYS A 197 14.38 2.61 8.00
C LYS A 197 13.57 2.48 6.73
N VAL A 198 12.26 2.66 6.83
CA VAL A 198 11.35 2.74 5.69
C VAL A 198 10.70 4.12 5.72
N CYS A 199 11.01 4.98 4.74
CA CYS A 199 10.47 6.35 4.68
C CYS A 199 10.68 7.14 5.99
N ASP A 200 11.90 7.05 6.56
CA ASP A 200 12.30 7.65 7.84
C ASP A 200 11.67 7.07 9.11
N ASP A 201 10.72 6.14 8.99
CA ASP A 201 10.18 5.38 10.11
C ASP A 201 11.04 4.15 10.43
N LEU A 202 11.24 3.93 11.74
CA LEU A 202 11.93 2.75 12.24
C LEU A 202 10.95 1.57 12.25
N VAL A 203 11.26 0.54 11.47
CA VAL A 203 10.47 -0.70 11.40
C VAL A 203 11.30 -1.84 11.95
N SER A 204 10.72 -2.60 12.87
CA SER A 204 11.30 -3.86 13.35
C SER A 204 10.80 -5.02 12.49
N GLY A 205 11.73 -5.87 12.05
CA GLY A 205 11.41 -7.10 11.33
C GLY A 205 12.10 -8.32 11.94
N TYR A 206 11.62 -9.51 11.57
CA TYR A 206 12.26 -10.77 11.88
C TYR A 206 13.18 -11.18 10.74
N ASP A 207 14.40 -11.59 11.08
CA ASP A 207 15.29 -12.19 10.10
C ASP A 207 14.71 -13.52 9.58
N CYS A 208 14.82 -13.72 8.27
CA CYS A 208 14.31 -14.92 7.59
C CYS A 208 15.34 -16.05 7.51
N GLY A 209 16.51 -15.87 8.12
CA GLY A 209 17.54 -16.90 8.30
C GLY A 209 18.66 -16.85 7.26
N ASP A 210 19.80 -17.43 7.66
CA ASP A 210 21.05 -17.41 6.88
C ASP A 210 20.93 -18.08 5.50
N GLU A 211 20.05 -19.07 5.35
CA GLU A 211 19.81 -19.73 4.06
C GLU A 211 19.27 -18.74 3.01
N VAL A 212 18.30 -17.91 3.41
CA VAL A 212 17.70 -16.88 2.55
C VAL A 212 18.72 -15.77 2.30
N ALA A 213 19.48 -15.40 3.32
CA ALA A 213 20.54 -14.38 3.20
C ALA A 213 21.65 -14.82 2.23
N PHE A 214 22.06 -16.09 2.25
CA PHE A 214 23.05 -16.63 1.31
C PHE A 214 22.51 -16.79 -0.11
N TRP A 215 21.21 -16.99 -0.25
CA TRP A 215 20.54 -17.10 -1.54
C TRP A 215 20.45 -15.77 -2.29
N LEU A 216 20.32 -14.65 -1.57
CA LEU A 216 20.20 -13.28 -2.10
C LEU A 216 21.53 -12.71 -2.61
#